data_AF-A0A1M4YS54-F1
#
_entry.id   AF-A0A1M4YS54-F1
#
_cell.length_a   1.000
_cell.length_b   1.000
_cell.length_c   1.000
_cell.angle_alpha   90.00
_cell.angle_beta   90.00
_cell.angle_gamma   90.00
#
_symmetry.space_group_name_H-M   'P 1'
#
loop_
_entity.id
_entity.type
_entity.pdbx_description
1 polymer ?
#
loop_
_entity_poly.entity_id
_entity_poly.type
_entity_poly.pdbx_seq_one_letter_code
_entity_poly.pdbx_strand_id
1 'polypeptide(L)'
;MKDSTKGRFLRRYTELPFLIDYLETKEIALLNPKSWDDRNDSYYLQQYGVTTKQSSLYSLCLTETNETYHHWRIFSHGASGVCIEFHIGMFIDRVSNIDGLRA
;
A
#
# COMPACT_ATOMS: atom_id res chain seq x y z
N MET A 1 -3.69 -3.64 28.60
CA MET A 1 -3.48 -3.15 27.22
C MET A 1 -4.78 -3.32 26.48
N LYS A 2 -5.52 -2.22 26.24
CA LYS A 2 -6.85 -2.26 25.63
C LYS A 2 -6.73 -2.31 24.11
N ASP A 3 -7.45 -3.26 23.53
CA ASP A 3 -7.94 -3.45 22.16
C ASP A 3 -8.10 -2.14 21.33
N SER A 4 -6.99 -1.50 20.93
CA SER A 4 -6.99 -0.17 20.29
C SER A 4 -7.06 -0.20 18.75
N THR A 5 -7.15 -1.39 18.18
CA THR A 5 -7.17 -1.62 16.72
C THR A 5 -8.55 -2.02 16.19
N LYS A 6 -9.51 -2.32 17.07
CA LYS A 6 -10.90 -2.63 16.68
C LYS A 6 -11.54 -1.44 15.96
N GLY A 7 -11.78 -1.60 14.66
CA GLY A 7 -12.43 -0.59 13.82
C GLY A 7 -11.48 0.41 13.14
N ARG A 8 -10.16 0.18 13.19
CA ARG A 8 -9.18 0.96 12.41
C ARG A 8 -8.88 0.25 11.10
N PHE A 9 -8.89 1.02 10.01
CA PHE A 9 -8.69 0.51 8.66
C PHE A 9 -7.46 1.14 8.01
N LEU A 10 -6.69 0.32 7.31
CA LEU A 10 -5.73 0.77 6.30
C LEU A 10 -6.44 0.82 4.96
N ARG A 11 -6.21 1.88 4.20
CA ARG A 11 -6.88 2.13 2.92
C ARG A 11 -5.88 2.13 1.79
N ARG A 12 -6.20 1.40 0.72
CA ARG A 12 -5.54 1.47 -0.58
C ARG A 12 -6.49 2.08 -1.59
N TYR A 13 -6.15 3.26 -2.10
CA TYR A 13 -6.80 3.85 -3.25
C TYR A 13 -6.14 3.32 -4.52
N THR A 14 -6.94 2.86 -5.47
CA THR A 14 -6.47 2.23 -6.72
C THR A 14 -7.58 2.26 -7.76
N GLU A 15 -7.36 1.61 -8.90
CA GLU A 15 -8.35 1.46 -9.97
C GLU A 15 -9.00 0.07 -9.98
N LEU A 16 -10.24 0.01 -10.49
CA LEU A 16 -11.06 -1.19 -10.55
C LEU A 16 -10.36 -2.42 -11.15
N PRO A 17 -9.54 -2.33 -12.23
CA PRO A 17 -8.83 -3.50 -12.76
C PRO A 17 -7.88 -4.14 -11.74
N PHE A 18 -7.21 -3.35 -10.90
CA PHE A 18 -6.32 -3.88 -9.85
C PHE A 18 -7.10 -4.52 -8.70
N LEU A 19 -8.32 -4.05 -8.43
CA LEU A 19 -9.21 -4.73 -7.47
C LEU A 19 -9.68 -6.09 -8.01
N ILE A 20 -10.01 -6.17 -9.30
CA ILE A 20 -10.40 -7.44 -9.93
C ILE A 20 -9.24 -8.43 -9.84
N ASP A 21 -8.04 -8.02 -10.26
CA ASP A 21 -6.82 -8.83 -10.15
C ASP A 21 -6.57 -9.30 -8.70
N TYR A 22 -6.68 -8.40 -7.72
CA TYR A 22 -6.56 -8.76 -6.30
C TYR A 22 -7.59 -9.80 -5.85
N LEU A 23 -8.86 -9.68 -6.27
CA LEU A 23 -9.91 -10.61 -5.85
C LEU A 23 -9.78 -11.99 -6.53
N GLU A 24 -9.32 -12.01 -7.79
CA GLU A 24 -9.10 -13.25 -8.56
C GLU A 24 -7.87 -14.02 -8.06
N THR A 25 -6.74 -13.33 -7.92
CA THR A 25 -5.47 -13.94 -7.50
C THR A 25 -5.38 -14.15 -6.00
N LYS A 26 -6.09 -13.32 -5.21
CA LYS A 26 -5.96 -13.20 -3.76
C LYS A 26 -4.56 -12.73 -3.33
N GLU A 27 -3.85 -12.04 -4.21
CA GLU A 27 -2.49 -11.55 -3.98
C GLU A 27 -2.44 -10.01 -4.04
N ILE A 28 -1.75 -9.39 -3.09
CA ILE A 28 -1.57 -7.93 -3.08
C ILE A 28 -0.30 -7.57 -3.82
N ALA A 29 -0.42 -6.87 -4.94
CA ALA A 29 0.72 -6.40 -5.70
C ALA A 29 1.50 -5.30 -4.96
N LEU A 30 2.81 -5.54 -4.80
CA LEU A 30 3.79 -4.53 -4.39
C LEU A 30 4.34 -3.82 -5.63
N LEU A 31 4.39 -2.49 -5.60
CA LEU A 31 4.79 -1.68 -6.74
C LEU A 31 6.25 -1.26 -6.62
N ASN A 32 6.94 -1.10 -7.75
CA ASN A 32 8.28 -0.54 -7.76
C ASN A 32 8.21 0.98 -7.53
N PRO A 33 8.81 1.54 -6.45
CA PRO A 33 8.75 2.97 -6.19
C PRO A 33 9.29 3.83 -7.34
N LYS A 34 10.15 3.29 -8.23
CA LYS A 34 10.65 4.02 -9.40
C LYS A 34 9.55 4.51 -10.35
N SER A 35 8.38 3.88 -10.35
CA SER A 35 7.25 4.26 -11.20
C SER A 35 6.27 5.22 -10.54
N TRP A 36 6.52 5.67 -9.30
CA TRP A 36 5.61 6.58 -8.61
C TRP A 36 5.79 8.02 -9.11
N ASP A 37 4.68 8.76 -9.12
CA ASP A 37 4.66 10.18 -9.46
C ASP A 37 5.29 11.04 -8.35
N ASP A 38 5.11 10.65 -7.08
CA ASP A 38 5.79 11.28 -5.94
C ASP A 38 7.30 11.00 -5.98
N ARG A 39 8.04 12.00 -6.46
CA ARG A 39 9.50 11.93 -6.60
C ARG A 39 10.24 11.90 -5.27
N ASN A 40 9.66 12.44 -4.20
CA ASN A 40 10.32 12.46 -2.90
C ASN A 40 10.32 11.06 -2.30
N ASP A 41 9.15 10.44 -2.21
CA ASP A 41 9.01 9.06 -1.70
C ASP A 41 9.82 8.08 -2.56
N SER A 42 9.72 8.22 -3.89
CA SER A 42 10.50 7.43 -4.85
C SER A 42 12.00 7.54 -4.61
N TYR A 43 12.50 8.75 -4.36
CA TYR A 43 13.92 9.01 -4.17
C TYR A 43 14.43 8.38 -2.88
N TYR A 44 13.76 8.64 -1.75
CA TYR A 44 14.23 8.15 -0.45
C TYR A 44 14.13 6.63 -0.32
N LEU A 45 13.09 6.00 -0.89
CA LEU A 45 12.99 4.54 -0.96
C LEU A 45 14.14 3.94 -1.78
N GLN A 46 14.53 4.57 -2.89
CA GLN A 46 15.69 4.13 -3.67
C GLN A 46 17.00 4.27 -2.89
N GLN A 47 17.23 5.39 -2.20
CA GLN A 47 18.43 5.57 -1.35
C GLN A 47 18.49 4.53 -0.22
N TYR A 48 17.34 4.19 0.35
CA TYR A 48 17.23 3.13 1.34
C TYR A 48 17.65 1.77 0.76
N GLY A 49 17.15 1.41 -0.43
CA GLY A 49 17.54 0.17 -1.12
C GLY A 49 19.05 0.09 -1.37
N VAL A 50 19.66 1.19 -1.82
CA VAL A 50 21.13 1.28 -2.04
C VAL A 50 21.90 1.09 -0.74
N THR A 51 21.50 1.80 0.31
CA THR A 51 22.19 1.78 1.61
C THR A 51 22.09 0.43 2.30
N THR A 52 20.96 -0.26 2.12
CA THR A 52 20.72 -1.60 2.68
C THR A 52 21.17 -2.73 1.75
N LYS A 53 21.79 -2.42 0.60
CA LYS A 53 22.30 -3.36 -0.42
C LYS A 53 21.24 -4.35 -0.92
N GLN A 54 19.99 -3.88 -1.05
CA GLN A 54 18.91 -4.69 -1.59
C GLN A 54 18.97 -4.73 -3.13
N SER A 55 18.80 -5.91 -3.71
CA SER A 55 18.82 -6.10 -5.17
C SER A 55 17.58 -5.49 -5.86
N SER A 56 16.45 -5.47 -5.16
CA SER A 56 15.20 -4.88 -5.61
C SER A 56 14.40 -4.35 -4.41
N LEU A 57 13.55 -3.35 -4.66
CA LEU A 57 12.66 -2.78 -3.66
C LEU A 57 11.28 -2.64 -4.28
N TYR A 58 10.29 -3.14 -3.54
CA TYR A 58 8.88 -3.01 -3.85
C TYR A 58 8.16 -2.51 -2.61
N SER A 59 7.09 -1.76 -2.82
CA SER A 59 6.39 -1.07 -1.73
C SER A 59 4.90 -0.99 -2.01
N LEU A 60 4.14 -0.90 -0.93
CA LEU A 60 2.69 -0.79 -0.92
C LEU A 60 2.30 0.49 -0.16
N CYS A 61 1.66 1.43 -0.84
CA CYS A 61 1.15 2.63 -0.19
C CYS A 61 -0.21 2.37 0.44
N LEU A 62 -0.33 2.67 1.74
CA LEU A 62 -1.57 2.61 2.51
C LEU A 62 -1.69 3.86 3.37
N THR A 63 -2.92 4.19 3.78
CA THR A 63 -3.18 5.28 4.71
C THR A 63 -4.22 4.88 5.74
N GLU A 64 -4.05 5.34 6.98
CA GLU A 64 -5.10 5.26 8.01
C GLU A 64 -6.10 6.43 7.90
N THR A 65 -5.72 7.49 7.19
CA THR A 65 -6.54 8.67 6.98
C THR A 65 -7.78 8.30 6.16
N ASN A 66 -8.90 8.95 6.47
CA ASN A 66 -10.09 8.84 5.65
C ASN A 66 -9.87 9.46 4.26
N GLU A 67 -10.82 9.24 3.37
CA GLU A 67 -10.72 9.72 1.99
C GLU A 67 -10.53 11.24 1.89
N THR A 68 -9.75 11.63 0.89
CA THR A 68 -9.49 13.03 0.53
C THR A 68 -9.52 13.16 -0.98
N TYR A 69 -9.67 14.40 -1.48
CA TYR A 69 -9.53 14.66 -2.92
C TYR A 69 -8.19 14.17 -3.47
N HIS A 70 -7.10 14.36 -2.73
CA HIS A 70 -5.76 13.92 -3.13
C HIS A 70 -5.72 12.41 -3.36
N HIS A 71 -6.30 11.62 -2.45
CA HIS A 71 -6.30 10.17 -2.57
C HIS A 71 -6.95 9.70 -3.89
N TRP A 72 -8.13 10.24 -4.19
CA TRP A 72 -8.86 9.89 -5.41
C TRP A 72 -8.20 10.47 -6.66
N ARG A 73 -7.60 11.66 -6.59
CA ARG A 73 -7.01 12.31 -7.77
C ARG A 73 -5.68 11.69 -8.19
N ILE A 74 -4.87 11.25 -7.24
CA ILE A 74 -3.50 10.77 -7.50
C ILE A 74 -3.47 9.25 -7.67
N PHE A 75 -4.25 8.50 -6.90
CA PHE A 75 -4.19 7.03 -6.90
C PHE A 75 -5.30 6.34 -7.70
N SER A 76 -6.21 7.11 -8.31
CA SER A 76 -7.19 6.58 -9.25
C SER A 76 -7.49 7.55 -10.39
N HIS A 77 -7.53 7.09 -11.63
CA HIS A 77 -7.84 7.97 -12.76
C HIS A 77 -9.31 7.84 -13.16
N GLY A 78 -10.10 8.86 -12.82
CA GLY A 78 -11.47 9.01 -13.32
C GLY A 78 -12.50 8.12 -12.61
N ALA A 79 -13.50 7.63 -13.34
CA ALA A 79 -14.68 6.98 -12.78
C ALA A 79 -14.45 5.55 -12.25
N SER A 80 -13.26 4.99 -12.46
CA SER A 80 -12.90 3.62 -12.06
C SER A 80 -12.19 3.54 -10.70
N GLY A 81 -12.11 4.65 -9.96
CA GLY A 81 -11.47 4.67 -8.65
C GLY A 81 -12.20 3.80 -7.63
N VAL A 82 -11.42 3.04 -6.85
CA VAL A 82 -11.89 2.22 -5.74
C VAL A 82 -11.00 2.37 -4.52
N CYS A 83 -11.58 2.11 -3.35
CA CYS A 83 -10.86 2.06 -2.07
C CYS A 83 -10.98 0.65 -1.48
N ILE A 84 -9.85 0.02 -1.19
CA ILE A 84 -9.78 -1.27 -0.49
C ILE A 84 -9.46 -0.99 0.97
N GLU A 85 -10.31 -1.48 1.87
CA GLU A 85 -10.13 -1.32 3.32
C GLU A 85 -9.67 -2.63 3.96
N PHE A 86 -8.56 -2.56 4.69
CA PHE A 86 -8.00 -3.67 5.45
C PHE A 86 -8.14 -3.40 6.94
N HIS A 87 -8.65 -4.35 7.72
CA HIS A 87 -8.65 -4.22 9.17
C HIS A 87 -7.20 -4.21 9.67
N ILE A 88 -6.77 -3.11 10.31
CA ILE A 88 -5.35 -2.86 10.60
C ILE A 88 -4.71 -4.00 11.41
N GLY A 89 -5.43 -4.50 12.43
CA GLY A 89 -4.91 -5.55 13.30
C GLY A 89 -4.67 -6.87 12.56
N MET A 90 -5.56 -7.22 11.63
CA MET A 90 -5.42 -8.45 10.82
C MET A 90 -4.35 -8.29 9.76
N PHE A 91 -4.25 -7.10 9.17
CA PHE A 91 -3.25 -6.80 8.15
C PHE A 91 -1.83 -6.87 8.72
N ILE A 92 -1.56 -6.16 9.82
CA ILE A 92 -0.24 -6.16 10.45
C ILE A 92 0.14 -7.56 10.93
N ASP A 93 -0.75 -8.28 11.61
CA ASP A 93 -0.49 -9.67 12.03
C ASP A 93 -0.10 -10.56 10.85
N ARG A 94 -0.80 -10.45 9.71
CA ARG A 94 -0.46 -11.25 8.53
C ARG A 94 0.90 -10.89 7.93
N VAL A 95 1.20 -9.60 7.83
CA VAL A 95 2.41 -9.05 7.17
C VAL A 95 3.65 -9.26 8.02
N SER A 96 3.57 -9.13 9.34
CA SER A 96 4.70 -9.36 10.26
C SER A 96 5.21 -10.81 10.24
N ASN A 97 4.41 -11.75 9.74
CA ASN A 97 4.76 -13.16 9.60
C ASN A 97 5.36 -13.51 8.22
N ILE A 98 5.60 -12.52 7.34
CA ILE A 98 6.18 -12.74 6.01
C ILE A 98 7.68 -12.39 6.04
N ASP A 99 8.53 -13.38 5.82
CA ASP A 99 9.97 -13.17 5.77
C ASP A 99 10.36 -12.22 4.62
N GLY A 100 11.32 -11.34 4.88
CA GLY A 100 11.77 -10.31 3.95
C GLY A 100 10.84 -9.09 3.77
N LEU A 101 9.62 -9.11 4.32
CA LEU A 101 8.69 -7.99 4.26
C LEU A 101 8.86 -7.08 5.49
N ARG A 102 8.89 -5.75 5.27
CA ARG A 102 8.99 -4.74 6.33
C ARG A 102 7.66 -3.99 6.43
N ALA A 103 7.07 -4.00 7.63
CA ALA A 103 5.77 -3.40 7.96
C ALA A 103 5.93 -2.32 9.04
#